data_AF-A0A8S1VFX5-F1
#
_entry.id   AF-A0A8S1VFX5-F1
#
_cell.length_a   1.000
_cell.length_b   1.000
_cell.length_c   1.000
_cell.angle_alpha   90.00
_cell.angle_beta   90.00
_cell.angle_gamma   90.00
#
_symmetry.space_group_name_H-M   'P 1'
#
loop_
_entity.id
_entity.type
_entity.pdbx_description
1 polymer ?
#
loop_
_entity_poly.entity_id
_entity_poly.type
_entity_poly.pdbx_seq_one_letter_code
_entity_poly.pdbx_strand_id
1 'polypeptide(L)'
;MGYLKFISCLGTLLAILLYRNYLKDVAFKNIFISTTVAFFFCYLTTIPLVTRMNVQWGIDDRFFCLGDSVILQFIGELNLLPILVYACKICPKNIEATIYAMLMATMNLGTFAGGQFGNLILYEMGINQQDYSKLYIFIALSSLFIILPLPWIHIINDKVTPQEQEQQSAQIEDIEEKQQLITEAE
;
A
#
# COMPACT_ATOMS: atom_id res chain seq x y z
N MET A 1 -8.66 -3.53 22.67
CA MET A 1 -8.65 -3.02 21.27
C MET A 1 -7.92 -1.68 21.11
N GLY A 2 -7.96 -0.75 22.08
CA GLY A 2 -7.27 0.56 21.97
C GLY A 2 -5.74 0.48 21.83
N TYR A 3 -5.06 -0.37 22.61
CA TYR A 3 -3.60 -0.53 22.55
C TYR A 3 -3.08 -1.00 21.19
N LEU A 4 -3.79 -1.93 20.53
CA LEU A 4 -3.42 -2.39 19.19
C LEU A 4 -3.46 -1.24 18.18
N LYS A 5 -4.53 -0.44 18.19
CA LYS A 5 -4.66 0.73 17.31
C LYS A 5 -3.56 1.78 17.57
N PHE A 6 -3.22 2.00 18.84
CA PHE A 6 -2.15 2.92 19.20
C PHE A 6 -0.79 2.47 18.63
N ILE A 7 -0.49 1.18 18.77
CA ILE A 7 0.77 0.59 18.31
C ILE A 7 0.83 0.53 16.78
N SER A 8 -0.29 0.25 16.10
CA SER A 8 -0.41 0.37 14.64
C SER A 8 -0.17 1.81 14.16
N CYS A 9 -0.63 2.82 14.90
CA CYS A 9 -0.39 4.24 14.58
C CYS A 9 1.10 4.62 14.72
N LEU A 10 1.79 4.07 15.72
CA LEU A 10 3.25 4.22 15.80
C LEU A 10 3.94 3.56 14.60
N GLY A 11 3.43 2.40 14.16
CA GLY A 11 3.88 1.73 12.94
C GLY A 11 3.71 2.61 11.70
N THR A 12 2.54 3.19 11.47
CA THR A 12 2.32 4.09 10.31
C THR A 12 3.20 5.33 10.37
N LEU A 13 3.39 5.92 11.55
CA LEU A 13 4.30 7.06 11.72
C LEU A 13 5.73 6.70 11.32
N LEU A 14 6.23 5.55 11.78
CA LEU A 14 7.55 5.04 11.41
C LEU A 14 7.66 4.77 9.90
N ALA A 15 6.61 4.23 9.27
CA ALA A 15 6.56 4.02 7.82
C ALA A 15 6.73 5.34 7.07
N ILE A 16 5.97 6.37 7.44
CA ILE A 16 6.04 7.69 6.82
C ILE A 16 7.44 8.32 6.99
N LEU A 17 8.02 8.22 8.19
CA LEU A 17 9.36 8.74 8.45
C LEU A 17 10.44 8.02 7.63
N LEU A 18 10.35 6.70 7.54
CA LEU A 18 11.27 5.88 6.76
C LEU A 18 11.13 6.18 5.25
N TYR A 19 9.90 6.31 4.77
CA TYR A 19 9.62 6.71 3.40
C TYR A 19 10.23 8.08 3.08
N ARG A 20 9.98 9.08 3.94
CA ARG A 20 10.47 10.45 3.75
C ARG A 20 12.00 10.54 3.76
N ASN A 21 12.67 9.79 4.63
CA ASN A 21 14.12 9.89 4.80
C ASN A 21 14.93 9.02 3.84
N TYR A 22 14.39 7.89 3.37
CA TYR A 22 15.19 6.89 2.64
C TYR A 22 14.61 6.48 1.28
N LEU A 23 13.28 6.51 1.09
CA LEU A 23 12.65 6.07 -0.15
C LEU A 23 12.28 7.22 -1.10
N LYS A 24 12.47 8.48 -0.70
CA LYS A 24 12.13 9.65 -1.53
C LYS A 24 12.93 9.69 -2.85
N ASP A 25 14.16 9.21 -2.84
CA ASP A 25 15.08 9.31 -3.99
C ASP A 25 15.09 8.08 -4.91
N VAL A 26 14.32 7.04 -4.60
CA VAL A 26 14.31 5.78 -5.36
C VAL A 26 13.23 5.78 -6.43
N ALA A 27 13.48 5.13 -7.57
CA ALA A 27 12.50 5.02 -8.64
C ALA A 27 11.20 4.33 -8.17
N PHE A 28 10.06 4.93 -8.49
CA PHE A 28 8.72 4.46 -8.13
C PHE A 28 8.52 2.97 -8.43
N LYS A 29 8.94 2.51 -9.61
CA LYS A 29 8.86 1.10 -10.02
C LYS A 29 9.61 0.17 -9.06
N ASN A 30 10.81 0.55 -8.64
CA ASN A 30 11.62 -0.26 -7.72
C ASN A 30 11.05 -0.25 -6.31
N ILE A 31 10.54 0.90 -5.85
CA ILE A 31 9.85 1.01 -4.55
C ILE A 31 8.63 0.10 -4.54
N PHE A 32 7.75 0.23 -5.53
CA PHE A 32 6.49 -0.50 -5.57
C PHE A 32 6.70 -2.02 -5.67
N ILE A 33 7.67 -2.46 -6.48
CA ILE A 33 8.04 -3.88 -6.55
C ILE A 33 8.62 -4.35 -5.20
N SER A 34 9.57 -3.61 -4.62
CA SER A 34 10.20 -4.00 -3.36
C SER A 34 9.21 -4.04 -2.20
N THR A 35 8.31 -3.06 -2.09
CA THR A 35 7.30 -3.01 -1.01
C THR A 35 6.22 -4.05 -1.20
N THR A 36 5.78 -4.33 -2.43
CA THR A 36 4.80 -5.40 -2.71
C THR A 36 5.39 -6.79 -2.43
N VAL A 37 6.64 -7.03 -2.81
CA VAL A 37 7.34 -8.28 -2.50
C VAL A 37 7.54 -8.42 -0.99
N ALA A 38 7.97 -7.36 -0.29
CA ALA A 38 8.08 -7.37 1.17
C ALA A 38 6.73 -7.61 1.85
N PHE A 39 5.65 -7.01 1.34
CA PHE A 39 4.29 -7.20 1.83
C PHE A 39 3.85 -8.65 1.66
N PHE A 40 4.12 -9.26 0.50
CA PHE A 40 3.82 -10.67 0.27
C PHE A 40 4.56 -11.58 1.25
N PHE A 41 5.86 -11.37 1.48
CA PHE A 41 6.62 -12.17 2.46
C PHE A 41 6.10 -12.00 3.89
N CYS A 42 5.76 -10.79 4.30
CA CYS A 42 5.14 -10.57 5.62
C CYS A 42 3.75 -11.18 5.71
N TYR A 43 2.93 -11.07 4.66
CA TYR A 43 1.61 -11.68 4.61
C TYR A 43 1.68 -13.22 4.66
N LEU A 44 2.69 -13.83 4.04
CA LEU A 44 2.97 -15.26 4.19
C LEU A 44 3.39 -15.63 5.61
N THR A 45 4.03 -14.72 6.35
CA THR A 45 4.43 -14.93 7.75
C THR A 45 3.21 -15.03 8.68
N THR A 46 2.04 -14.57 8.24
CA THR A 46 0.77 -14.73 8.96
C THR A 46 0.25 -16.19 8.94
N ILE A 47 0.70 -17.04 7.99
CA ILE A 47 0.31 -18.47 7.90
C ILE A 47 0.79 -19.29 9.12
N PRO A 48 2.08 -19.27 9.51
CA PRO A 48 2.56 -20.01 10.68
C PRO A 48 1.97 -19.49 12.01
N LEU A 49 1.57 -18.22 12.06
CA LEU A 49 0.85 -17.65 13.20
C LEU A 49 -0.55 -18.26 13.36
N VAL A 50 -1.29 -18.36 12.24
CA VAL A 50 -2.66 -18.91 12.23
C VAL A 50 -2.68 -20.42 12.48
N THR A 51 -1.63 -21.14 12.07
CA THR A 51 -1.52 -22.60 12.23
C THR A 51 -1.02 -22.99 13.63
N ARG A 52 -0.87 -22.03 14.56
CA ARG A 52 -0.38 -22.25 15.94
C ARG A 52 0.99 -22.93 16.02
N MET A 53 1.79 -22.94 14.95
CA MET A 53 3.19 -23.40 15.00
C MET A 53 4.04 -22.50 15.90
N ASN A 54 3.60 -21.26 16.15
CA ASN A 54 4.18 -20.35 17.13
C ASN A 54 4.27 -20.93 18.55
N VAL A 55 3.32 -21.80 18.95
CA VAL A 55 3.31 -22.43 20.28
C VAL A 55 4.45 -23.45 20.44
N GLN A 56 4.94 -24.05 19.35
CA GLN A 56 6.11 -24.94 19.39
C GLN A 56 7.44 -24.18 19.55
N TRP A 57 7.48 -22.88 19.26
CA TRP A 57 8.68 -22.05 19.41
C TRP A 57 8.73 -21.26 20.74
N GLY A 58 7.72 -21.40 21.60
CA GLY A 58 7.74 -20.84 22.96
C GLY A 58 7.57 -19.32 23.04
N ILE A 59 7.14 -18.66 21.96
CA ILE A 59 6.83 -17.23 21.94
C ILE A 59 5.37 -17.04 22.34
N ASP A 60 5.11 -16.13 23.29
CA ASP A 60 3.75 -15.78 23.71
C ASP A 60 2.95 -15.24 22.50
N ASP A 61 1.81 -15.88 22.23
CA ASP A 61 0.92 -15.59 21.10
C ASP A 61 0.53 -14.09 21.01
N ARG A 62 0.55 -13.36 22.14
CA ARG A 62 0.22 -11.93 22.16
C ARG A 62 1.27 -11.08 21.50
N PHE A 63 2.56 -11.31 21.76
CA PHE A 63 3.64 -10.48 21.21
C PHE A 63 3.82 -10.73 19.72
N PHE A 64 3.68 -11.99 19.29
CA PHE A 64 3.74 -12.32 17.86
C PHE A 64 2.57 -11.68 17.11
N CYS A 65 1.34 -11.82 17.60
CA CYS A 65 0.16 -11.24 16.96
C CYS A 65 0.21 -9.70 16.96
N LEU A 66 0.78 -9.09 18.00
CA LEU A 66 1.08 -7.65 18.03
C LEU A 66 2.07 -7.26 16.91
N GLY A 67 3.19 -7.98 16.82
CA GLY A 67 4.25 -7.70 15.85
C GLY A 67 3.76 -7.82 14.42
N ASP A 68 3.06 -8.91 14.10
CA ASP A 68 2.47 -9.13 12.77
C ASP A 68 1.51 -8.01 12.38
N SER A 69 0.62 -7.60 13.29
CA SER A 69 -0.31 -6.49 13.06
C SER A 69 0.40 -5.16 12.78
N VAL A 70 1.51 -4.88 13.48
CA VAL A 70 2.30 -3.65 13.27
C VAL A 70 3.05 -3.70 11.95
N ILE A 71 3.67 -4.83 11.64
CA ILE A 71 4.47 -5.02 10.43
C ILE A 71 3.56 -4.95 9.19
N LEU A 72 2.42 -5.63 9.21
CA LEU A 72 1.44 -5.56 8.12
C LEU A 72 0.93 -4.13 7.92
N GLN A 73 0.62 -3.41 9.00
CA GLN A 73 0.21 -2.01 8.91
C GLN A 73 1.33 -1.12 8.36
N PHE A 74 2.55 -1.29 8.85
CA PHE A 74 3.72 -0.52 8.42
C PHE A 74 3.98 -0.69 6.92
N ILE A 75 4.01 -1.93 6.44
CA ILE A 75 4.27 -2.20 5.02
C ILE A 75 3.09 -1.76 4.14
N GLY A 76 1.85 -1.94 4.61
CA GLY A 76 0.66 -1.46 3.91
C GLY A 76 0.71 0.06 3.69
N GLU A 77 1.08 0.81 4.72
CA GLU A 77 1.26 2.26 4.63
C GLU A 77 2.40 2.65 3.68
N LEU A 78 3.54 1.94 3.77
CA LEU A 78 4.67 2.15 2.85
C LEU A 78 4.32 1.88 1.38
N ASN A 79 3.40 0.96 1.10
CA ASN A 79 2.94 0.68 -0.27
C ASN A 79 1.97 1.77 -0.76
N LEU A 80 1.10 2.26 0.14
CA LEU A 80 0.10 3.27 -0.19
C LEU A 80 0.71 4.64 -0.51
N LEU A 81 1.70 5.08 0.27
CA LEU A 81 2.35 6.39 0.11
C LEU A 81 2.83 6.70 -1.31
N PRO A 82 3.64 5.85 -1.98
CA PRO A 82 4.09 6.13 -3.33
C PRO A 82 2.95 6.17 -4.34
N ILE A 83 1.90 5.37 -4.18
CA ILE A 83 0.72 5.38 -5.08
C ILE A 83 0.01 6.74 -5.00
N LEU A 84 -0.21 7.24 -3.78
CA LEU A 84 -0.84 8.54 -3.55
C LEU A 84 0.02 9.67 -4.11
N VAL A 85 1.33 9.67 -3.81
CA VAL A 85 2.25 10.70 -4.31
C VAL A 85 2.32 10.67 -5.84
N TYR A 86 2.37 9.50 -6.45
CA TYR A 86 2.41 9.35 -7.91
C TYR A 86 1.10 9.82 -8.57
N ALA A 87 -0.04 9.48 -7.98
CA ALA A 87 -1.34 9.96 -8.46
C ALA A 87 -1.43 11.49 -8.42
N CYS A 88 -1.02 12.12 -7.31
CA CYS A 88 -0.98 13.58 -7.21
C CYS A 88 0.00 14.22 -8.21
N LYS A 89 1.16 13.59 -8.47
CA LYS A 89 2.15 14.09 -9.43
C LYS A 89 1.69 14.08 -10.89
N ILE A 90 0.78 13.19 -11.28
CA ILE A 90 0.20 13.14 -12.64
C ILE A 90 -0.90 14.21 -12.83
N CYS A 91 -1.45 14.74 -11.74
CA CYS A 91 -2.55 15.68 -11.81
C CYS A 91 -2.09 17.07 -12.29
N PRO A 92 -2.85 17.71 -13.20
CA PRO A 92 -2.66 19.12 -13.48
C PRO A 92 -2.99 19.96 -12.24
N LYS A 93 -2.30 21.10 -12.11
CA LYS A 93 -2.52 22.06 -11.03
C LYS A 93 -4.01 22.47 -11.00
N ASN A 94 -4.57 22.61 -9.80
CA ASN A 94 -5.96 22.96 -9.47
C ASN A 94 -6.99 21.82 -9.31
N ILE A 95 -6.71 20.56 -9.65
CA ILE A 95 -7.65 19.43 -9.44
C ILE A 95 -7.12 18.29 -8.55
N GLU A 96 -5.98 18.50 -7.91
CA GLU A 96 -5.29 17.50 -7.08
C GLU A 96 -6.20 16.91 -5.99
N ALA A 97 -6.99 17.75 -5.32
CA ALA A 97 -7.92 17.34 -4.27
C ALA A 97 -9.02 16.39 -4.79
N THR A 98 -9.52 16.63 -6.00
CA THR A 98 -10.58 15.81 -6.62
C THR A 98 -10.04 14.44 -7.03
N ILE A 99 -8.83 14.37 -7.56
CA ILE A 99 -8.18 13.09 -7.91
C ILE A 99 -7.87 12.29 -6.64
N TYR A 100 -7.33 12.96 -5.60
CA TYR A 100 -7.10 12.30 -4.32
C TYR A 100 -8.40 11.75 -3.72
N ALA A 101 -9.49 12.52 -3.76
CA ALA A 101 -10.79 12.06 -3.31
C ALA A 101 -11.29 10.84 -4.12
N MET A 102 -11.14 10.86 -5.44
CA MET A 102 -11.52 9.74 -6.32
C MET A 102 -10.69 8.48 -6.06
N LEU A 103 -9.39 8.63 -5.84
CA LEU A 103 -8.48 7.55 -5.51
C LEU A 103 -8.87 6.91 -4.17
N MET A 104 -9.06 7.73 -3.13
CA MET A 104 -9.48 7.27 -1.81
C MET A 104 -10.86 6.61 -1.83
N ALA A 105 -11.81 7.14 -2.61
CA ALA A 105 -13.11 6.51 -2.80
C ALA A 105 -13.00 5.12 -3.42
N THR A 106 -12.16 4.98 -4.46
CA THR A 106 -11.88 3.70 -5.11
C THR A 106 -11.23 2.71 -4.14
N MET A 107 -10.29 3.15 -3.31
CA MET A 107 -9.65 2.32 -2.29
C MET A 107 -10.63 1.83 -1.21
N ASN A 108 -11.50 2.72 -0.72
CA ASN A 108 -12.51 2.37 0.26
C ASN A 108 -13.54 1.38 -0.32
N LEU A 109 -13.94 1.58 -1.59
CA LEU A 109 -14.79 0.64 -2.31
C LEU A 109 -14.11 -0.73 -2.45
N GLY A 110 -12.82 -0.77 -2.80
CA GLY A 110 -12.04 -1.99 -2.88
C GLY A 110 -11.96 -2.74 -1.55
N THR A 111 -11.75 -2.01 -0.44
CA THR A 111 -11.74 -2.58 0.91
C THR A 111 -13.11 -3.16 1.28
N PHE A 112 -14.18 -2.45 0.97
CA PHE A 112 -15.55 -2.92 1.23
C PHE A 112 -15.88 -4.17 0.40
N ALA A 113 -15.66 -4.11 -0.93
CA ALA A 113 -15.89 -5.24 -1.82
C ALA A 113 -15.03 -6.43 -1.44
N GLY A 114 -13.73 -6.23 -1.20
CA GLY A 114 -12.81 -7.28 -0.77
C GLY A 114 -13.23 -7.95 0.53
N GLY A 115 -13.72 -7.19 1.51
CA GLY A 115 -14.29 -7.73 2.74
C GLY A 115 -15.54 -8.58 2.51
N GLN A 116 -16.47 -8.11 1.65
CA GLN A 116 -17.70 -8.86 1.35
C GLN A 116 -17.41 -10.14 0.54
N PHE A 117 -16.59 -10.06 -0.50
CA PHE A 117 -16.19 -11.23 -1.29
C PHE A 117 -15.38 -12.22 -0.45
N GLY A 118 -14.47 -11.73 0.41
CA GLY A 118 -13.71 -12.56 1.32
C GLY A 118 -14.61 -13.34 2.29
N ASN A 119 -15.62 -12.68 2.86
CA ASN A 119 -16.61 -13.33 3.71
C ASN A 119 -17.46 -14.36 2.94
N LEU A 120 -17.86 -14.06 1.71
CA LEU A 120 -18.59 -15.00 0.85
C LEU A 120 -17.77 -16.28 0.60
N ILE A 121 -16.49 -16.13 0.26
CA ILE A 121 -15.58 -17.27 0.05
C ILE A 121 -15.41 -18.09 1.34
N LEU A 122 -15.28 -17.42 2.49
CA LEU A 122 -15.23 -18.09 3.80
C LEU A 122 -16.49 -18.91 4.08
N TYR A 123 -17.66 -18.35 3.76
CA TYR A 123 -18.94 -19.01 3.92
C TYR A 123 -19.06 -20.26 3.02
N GLU A 124 -18.70 -20.14 1.74
CA GLU A 124 -18.69 -21.27 0.79
C GLU A 124 -17.70 -22.38 1.19
N MET A 125 -16.54 -22.03 1.76
CA MET A 125 -15.57 -23.01 2.26
C MET A 125 -16.03 -23.74 3.54
N GLY A 126 -17.13 -23.29 4.15
CA GLY A 126 -17.69 -23.83 5.39
C GLY A 126 -16.81 -23.55 6.61
N ILE A 127 -15.98 -22.50 6.58
CA ILE A 127 -15.10 -22.14 7.69
C ILE A 127 -15.96 -21.52 8.78
N ASN A 128 -16.04 -22.19 9.93
CA ASN A 128 -16.84 -21.77 11.07
C ASN A 128 -15.92 -21.49 12.27
N GLN A 129 -16.41 -20.78 13.29
CA GLN A 129 -15.60 -20.43 14.48
C GLN A 129 -14.99 -21.64 15.23
N GLN A 130 -15.42 -22.86 14.90
CA GLN A 130 -14.96 -24.11 15.51
C GLN A 130 -13.96 -24.90 14.65
N ASP A 131 -13.83 -24.60 13.35
CA ASP A 131 -12.90 -25.29 12.45
C ASP A 131 -12.12 -24.31 11.57
N TYR A 132 -10.89 -24.02 11.99
CA TYR A 132 -9.94 -23.16 11.30
C TYR A 132 -9.08 -23.92 10.28
N SER A 133 -9.34 -25.21 10.06
CA SER A 133 -8.45 -26.08 9.27
C SER A 133 -8.26 -25.60 7.84
N LYS A 134 -9.20 -24.86 7.24
CA LYS A 134 -9.08 -24.35 5.86
C LYS A 134 -8.67 -22.88 5.78
N LEU A 135 -8.43 -22.21 6.91
CA LEU A 135 -8.11 -20.78 6.93
C LEU A 135 -6.78 -20.48 6.23
N TYR A 136 -5.82 -21.41 6.28
CA TYR A 136 -4.56 -21.27 5.54
C TYR A 136 -4.77 -21.22 4.01
N ILE A 137 -5.79 -21.91 3.47
CA ILE A 137 -6.12 -21.89 2.04
C ILE A 137 -6.62 -20.50 1.65
N PHE A 138 -7.45 -19.90 2.50
CA PHE A 138 -7.94 -18.54 2.28
C PHE A 138 -6.79 -17.52 2.28
N ILE A 139 -5.88 -17.60 3.27
CA ILE A 139 -4.69 -16.72 3.33
C ILE A 139 -3.80 -16.93 2.11
N ALA A 140 -3.57 -18.18 1.69
CA ALA A 140 -2.81 -18.47 0.48
C ALA A 140 -3.47 -17.85 -0.76
N LEU A 141 -4.80 -17.95 -0.90
CA LEU A 141 -5.55 -17.32 -1.98
C LEU A 141 -5.40 -15.80 -1.95
N SER A 142 -5.55 -15.16 -0.79
CA SER A 142 -5.35 -13.71 -0.63
C SER A 142 -3.91 -13.28 -0.97
N SER A 143 -2.92 -14.10 -0.63
CA SER A 143 -1.52 -13.84 -0.97
C SER A 143 -1.27 -13.85 -2.49
N LEU A 144 -2.01 -14.67 -3.25
CA LEU A 144 -1.97 -14.66 -4.71
C LEU A 144 -2.56 -13.37 -5.27
N PHE A 145 -3.65 -12.87 -4.69
CA PHE A 145 -4.23 -11.57 -5.08
C PHE A 145 -3.28 -10.39 -4.81
N ILE A 146 -2.46 -10.47 -3.77
CA ILE A 146 -1.42 -9.47 -3.48
C ILE A 146 -0.32 -9.44 -4.54
N ILE A 147 0.02 -10.60 -5.13
CA ILE A 147 0.99 -10.70 -6.24
C ILE A 147 0.37 -10.33 -7.58
N LEU A 148 -0.95 -10.48 -7.74
CA LEU A 148 -1.65 -10.18 -8.99
C LEU A 148 -1.37 -8.79 -9.63
N PRO A 149 -1.17 -7.68 -8.87
CA PRO A 149 -0.82 -6.38 -9.48
C PRO A 149 0.60 -6.32 -10.07
N LEU A 150 1.54 -7.20 -9.69
CA LEU A 150 2.92 -7.22 -10.19
C LEU A 150 3.03 -7.47 -11.71
N PRO A 151 2.38 -8.47 -12.32
CA PRO A 151 2.43 -8.64 -13.77
C PRO A 151 1.83 -7.44 -14.54
N TRP A 152 0.85 -6.74 -13.95
CA TRP A 152 0.25 -5.55 -14.56
C TRP A 152 1.24 -4.38 -14.65
N ILE A 153 2.14 -4.24 -13.67
CA ILE A 153 3.18 -3.20 -13.70
C ILE A 153 4.27 -3.48 -14.73
N HIS A 154 4.44 -4.74 -15.16
CA HIS A 154 5.39 -5.09 -16.21
C HIS A 154 4.84 -4.75 -17.61
N ILE A 155 3.52 -4.73 -17.76
CA ILE A 155 2.81 -4.34 -18.99
C ILE A 155 2.78 -2.81 -19.16
N ILE A 156 2.80 -2.05 -18.06
CA ILE A 156 3.11 -0.61 -18.09
C ILE A 156 4.62 -0.45 -18.29
N ASN A 157 5.04 -0.58 -19.55
CA ASN A 157 6.32 -0.06 -20.00
C ASN A 157 6.06 1.36 -20.49
N ASP A 158 6.26 2.35 -19.63
CA ASP A 158 6.46 3.70 -20.12
C ASP A 158 7.53 4.47 -19.34
N LYS A 159 8.32 5.18 -20.13
CA LYS A 159 9.55 5.89 -19.81
C LYS A 159 9.25 7.10 -18.94
N VAL A 160 9.03 6.87 -17.66
CA VAL A 160 8.92 7.96 -16.71
C VAL A 160 9.85 7.67 -15.54
N THR A 161 11.09 8.08 -15.74
CA THR A 161 12.07 8.22 -14.68
C THR A 161 11.59 9.36 -13.76
N PRO A 162 11.64 9.20 -12.42
CA PRO A 162 11.16 10.21 -11.46
C PRO A 162 11.76 11.61 -11.65
N GLN A 163 12.92 11.71 -12.30
CA GLN A 163 13.68 12.95 -12.47
C GLN A 163 13.25 13.78 -13.69
N GLU A 164 12.72 13.16 -14.74
CA GLU A 164 12.32 13.91 -15.96
C GLU A 164 10.97 14.61 -15.79
N GLN A 165 10.06 14.06 -14.98
CA GLN A 165 8.76 14.70 -14.71
C GLN A 165 8.85 15.88 -13.73
N GLU A 166 9.75 15.84 -12.75
CA GLU A 166 10.01 16.97 -11.85
C GLU A 166 10.58 18.16 -12.62
N GLN A 167 11.40 17.90 -13.65
CA GLN A 167 11.89 18.92 -14.59
C GLN A 167 10.78 19.43 -15.53
N GLN A 168 9.86 18.57 -15.97
CA GLN A 168 8.76 18.97 -16.85
C GLN A 168 7.72 19.84 -16.14
N SER A 169 7.36 19.50 -14.89
CA SER A 169 6.46 20.31 -14.06
C SER A 169 7.08 21.64 -13.65
N ALA A 170 8.40 21.68 -13.40
CA ALA A 170 9.13 22.93 -13.13
C ALA A 170 9.27 23.81 -14.38
N GLN A 171 9.51 23.22 -15.56
CA GLN A 171 9.57 23.97 -16.82
C GLN A 171 8.23 24.57 -17.23
N ILE A 172 7.12 23.89 -16.95
CA ILE A 172 5.77 24.41 -17.25
C ILE A 172 5.44 25.59 -16.33
N GLU A 173 5.87 25.56 -15.06
CA GLU A 173 5.70 26.64 -14.09
C GLU A 173 6.54 27.89 -14.46
N ASP A 174 7.78 27.70 -14.93
CA ASP A 174 8.66 28.78 -15.43
C ASP A 174 8.12 29.44 -16.72
N ILE A 175 7.42 28.67 -17.58
CA ILE A 175 6.79 29.18 -18.80
C ILE A 175 5.52 29.96 -18.47
N GLU A 176 4.71 29.50 -17.52
CA GLU A 176 3.50 30.20 -17.06
C GLU A 176 3.84 31.53 -16.35
N GLU A 177 4.87 31.58 -15.49
CA GLU A 177 5.33 32.84 -14.87
C GLU A 177 5.83 33.86 -15.91
N LYS A 178 6.59 33.41 -16.91
CA LYS A 178 7.06 34.30 -17.98
C LYS A 178 5.94 34.80 -18.88
N GLN A 179 4.91 33.99 -19.13
CA GLN A 179 3.74 34.42 -19.90
C GLN A 179 2.88 35.43 -19.13
N GLN A 180 2.76 35.29 -17.81
CA GLN A 180 2.07 36.28 -16.97
C GLN A 180 2.78 37.63 -16.94
N LEU A 181 4.12 37.64 -16.83
CA LEU A 181 4.90 38.89 -16.86
C LEU A 181 4.88 39.62 -18.22
N ILE A 182 4.73 38.90 -19.33
CA ILE A 182 4.57 39.51 -20.66
C ILE A 182 3.15 40.08 -20.83
N THR A 183 2.13 39.43 -20.26
CA THR A 183 0.73 39.89 -20.32
C THR A 183 0.46 41.11 -19.43
N GLU A 184 1.21 41.30 -18.34
CA GLU A 184 1.14 42.51 -17.50
C GLU A 184 1.98 43.69 -18.01
N ALA A 185 2.82 43.47 -19.04
CA ALA A 185 3.69 44.49 -19.61
C ALA A 185 3.16 45.12 -20.93
N GLU A 186 2.02 44.66 -21.45
CA GLU A 186 1.26 45.24 -22.58
C GLU A 186 0.01 46.00 -22.09
#